data_AF-A0A7Y0JS22-F1
#
_entry.id   AF-A0A7Y0JS22-F1
#
_cell.length_a   1.000
_cell.length_b   1.000
_cell.length_c   1.000
_cell.angle_alpha   90.00
_cell.angle_beta   90.00
_cell.angle_gamma   90.00
#
_symmetry.space_group_name_H-M   'P 1'
#
loop_
_entity.id
_entity.type
_entity.pdbx_description
1 polymer ?
#
loop_
_entity_poly.entity_id
_entity_poly.type
_entity_poly.pdbx_seq_one_letter_code
_entity_poly.pdbx_strand_id
1 'polypeptide(L)' 'MHALIADIRSEALFASNLQRSQHPTVESIRAVVNSTVDRLGQRRCSEVVAQEFGEHPDCALDRMRWARRAVRLAFEA' A
#
# COMPACT_ATOMS: atom_id res chain seq x y z
N MET A 1 14.60 10.73 3.99
CA MET A 1 14.69 9.61 3.02
C MET A 1 13.85 8.40 3.42
N HIS A 2 13.86 7.95 4.68
CA HIS A 2 13.01 6.83 5.14
C HIS A 2 11.50 7.04 4.95
N ALA A 3 10.98 8.25 5.23
CA ALA A 3 9.55 8.55 5.06
C ALA A 3 9.08 8.39 3.60
N LEU A 4 9.89 8.82 2.63
CA LEU A 4 9.57 8.69 1.21
C LEU A 4 9.43 7.22 0.78
N ILE A 5 10.32 6.35 1.28
CA ILE A 5 10.24 4.90 1.00
C ILE A 5 9.00 4.29 1.67
N ALA A 6 8.65 4.72 2.87
CA ALA A 6 7.45 4.25 3.57
C ALA A 6 6.15 4.66 2.83
N ASP A 7 6.11 5.87 2.26
CA ASP A 7 4.97 6.31 1.44
C ASP A 7 4.86 5.47 0.16
N ILE A 8 5.95 5.25 -0.58
CA ILE A 8 5.95 4.38 -1.77
C ILE A 8 5.43 2.98 -1.45
N ARG A 9 5.91 2.37 -0.36
CA ARG A 9 5.44 1.05 0.09
C ARG A 9 3.96 1.05 0.46
N SER A 10 3.48 2.13 1.08
CA SER A 10 2.07 2.28 1.46
C SER A 10 1.16 2.44 0.25
N GLU A 11 1.58 3.24 -0.74
CA GLU A 11 0.86 3.40 -2.01
C GLU A 11 0.84 2.11 -2.82
N ALA A 12 1.96 1.37 -2.86
CA ALA A 12 2.00 0.06 -3.50
C ALA A 12 1.07 -0.95 -2.82
N LEU A 13 1.07 -1.01 -1.48
CA LEU A 13 0.14 -1.88 -0.75
C LEU A 13 -1.31 -1.46 -0.96
N PHE A 14 -1.59 -0.15 -0.97
CA PHE A 14 -2.90 0.41 -1.26
C PHE A 14 -3.42 -0.07 -2.62
N ALA A 15 -2.60 0.05 -3.67
CA ALA A 15 -2.91 -0.31 -5.06
C ALA A 15 -2.87 -1.82 -5.35
N SER A 16 -2.56 -2.65 -4.36
CA SER A 16 -2.56 -4.11 -4.49
C SER A 16 -3.94 -4.72 -4.23
N ASN A 17 -4.12 -5.98 -4.60
CA ASN A 17 -5.34 -6.75 -4.30
C ASN A 17 -5.32 -7.41 -2.90
N LEU A 18 -4.24 -7.27 -2.12
CA LEU A 18 -4.14 -7.89 -0.80
C LEU A 18 -5.10 -7.23 0.18
N GLN A 19 -5.93 -7.99 0.87
CA GLN A 19 -6.94 -7.49 1.80
C GLN A 19 -6.57 -7.75 3.26
N ARG A 20 -7.00 -6.85 4.14
CA ARG A 20 -6.84 -7.02 5.60
C ARG A 20 -7.48 -8.32 6.13
N SER A 21 -8.64 -8.68 5.57
CA SER A 21 -9.42 -9.88 5.93
C SER A 21 -8.69 -11.20 5.64
N GLN A 22 -7.67 -11.17 4.79
CA GLN A 22 -6.84 -12.35 4.50
C GLN A 22 -5.82 -12.63 5.62
N HIS A 23 -5.78 -11.80 6.68
CA HIS A 23 -4.82 -11.90 7.78
C HIS A 23 -3.37 -12.07 7.30
N PRO A 24 -2.87 -11.15 6.46
CA PRO A 24 -1.57 -11.33 5.80
C PRO A 24 -0.40 -11.31 6.79
N THR A 25 0.59 -12.17 6.55
CA THR A 25 1.86 -12.16 7.27
C THR A 25 2.78 -11.04 6.80
N VAL A 26 3.80 -10.72 7.58
CA VAL A 26 4.83 -9.72 7.24
C VAL A 26 5.50 -10.03 5.90
N GLU A 27 5.81 -11.31 5.65
CA GLU A 27 6.45 -11.77 4.41
C GLU A 27 5.53 -11.56 3.21
N SER A 28 4.24 -11.88 3.36
CA SER A 28 3.25 -11.67 2.29
C SER A 28 3.06 -10.18 1.96
N ILE A 29 3.08 -9.31 2.97
CA ILE A 29 3.01 -7.85 2.77
C ILE A 29 4.24 -7.37 1.99
N ARG A 30 5.44 -7.79 2.40
CA ARG A 30 6.69 -7.43 1.71
C ARG A 30 6.67 -7.89 0.24
N ALA A 31 6.26 -9.13 -0.01
CA ALA A 31 6.18 -9.70 -1.35
C ALA A 31 5.17 -8.97 -2.25
N VAL A 32 3.99 -8.63 -1.72
CA VAL A 32 2.96 -7.89 -2.47
C VAL A 32 3.40 -6.46 -2.75
N VAL A 33 4.03 -5.79 -1.80
CA VAL A 33 4.58 -4.45 -2.01
C VAL A 33 5.60 -4.45 -3.13
N ASN A 34 6.59 -5.34 -3.07
CA ASN A 34 7.63 -5.43 -4.10
C ASN A 34 7.03 -5.75 -5.48
N SER A 35 6.19 -6.79 -5.58
CA SER A 35 5.59 -7.16 -6.86
C SER A 35 4.62 -6.10 -7.41
N THR A 36 3.99 -5.30 -6.55
CA THR A 36 3.15 -4.18 -7.00
C THR A 36 3.98 -3.01 -7.50
N VAL A 37 5.11 -2.68 -6.84
CA VAL A 37 6.06 -1.68 -7.35
C VAL A 37 6.67 -2.14 -8.68
N ASP A 38 7.05 -3.41 -8.81
CA ASP A 38 7.63 -3.93 -10.06
C ASP A 38 6.63 -3.89 -11.22
N ARG A 39 5.35 -4.20 -10.93
CA ARG A 39 4.29 -4.24 -11.95
C ARG A 39 3.77 -2.87 -12.34
N LEU A 40 3.59 -1.96 -11.38
CA LEU A 40 2.94 -0.66 -11.61
C LEU A 40 3.94 0.51 -11.68
N GLY A 41 5.07 0.40 -11.00
CA GLY A 41 5.93 1.53 -10.70
C GLY A 41 5.30 2.50 -9.70
N GLN A 42 6.13 3.40 -9.14
CA GLN A 42 5.69 4.37 -8.14
C GLN A 42 4.57 5.28 -8.66
N ARG A 43 4.76 5.88 -9.84
CA ARG A 43 3.81 6.84 -10.42
C ARG A 43 2.40 6.26 -10.54
N ARG A 44 2.28 5.04 -11.05
CA ARG A 44 0.95 4.43 -11.22
C ARG A 44 0.31 4.05 -9.90
N CYS A 45 1.10 3.69 -8.88
CA CYS A 45 0.58 3.51 -7.52
C CYS A 45 -0.03 4.82 -7.00
N SER A 46 0.65 5.95 -7.17
CA SER A 46 0.13 7.27 -6.77
C SER A 46 -1.12 7.66 -7.58
N GLU A 47 -1.18 7.34 -8.88
CA GLU A 47 -2.37 7.58 -9.71
C GLU A 47 -3.58 6.77 -9.23
N VAL A 48 -3.40 5.50 -8.84
CA VAL A 48 -4.47 4.67 -8.27
C VAL A 48 -4.95 5.26 -6.95
N VAL A 49 -4.03 5.68 -6.08
CA VAL A 49 -4.38 6.35 -4.82
C VAL A 49 -5.22 7.61 -5.10
N ALA A 50 -4.77 8.48 -6.01
CA ALA A 50 -5.48 9.70 -6.36
C ALA A 50 -6.87 9.41 -6.94
N GLN A 51 -7.00 8.41 -7.81
CA GLN A 51 -8.28 8.01 -8.38
C GLN A 51 -9.25 7.51 -7.31
N GLU A 52 -8.83 6.58 -6.45
CA GLU A 52 -9.69 6.03 -5.40
C GLU A 52 -10.10 7.09 -4.37
N PHE A 53 -9.22 8.04 -4.05
CA PHE A 53 -9.61 9.15 -3.17
C PHE A 53 -10.59 10.13 -3.84
N GLY A 54 -10.61 10.23 -5.17
CA GLY A 54 -11.58 11.02 -5.90
C GLY A 54 -12.94 10.33 -6.04
N GLU A 55 -12.94 9.03 -6.33
CA GLU A 55 -14.16 8.24 -6.58
C GLU A 55 -14.80 7.71 -5.30
N HIS A 56 -13.99 7.20 -4.36
CA HIS A 56 -14.42 6.49 -3.16
C HIS A 56 -13.65 6.96 -1.90
N PRO A 57 -13.76 8.23 -1.50
CA PRO A 57 -12.90 8.84 -0.47
C PRO A 57 -12.93 8.10 0.88
N ASP A 58 -14.10 7.62 1.33
CA ASP A 58 -14.24 6.92 2.61
C ASP A 58 -13.55 5.54 2.57
N CYS A 59 -13.75 4.78 1.49
CA CYS A 59 -13.11 3.49 1.27
C CYS A 59 -11.59 3.63 1.14
N ALA A 60 -11.13 4.64 0.39
CA ALA A 60 -9.72 4.95 0.21
C ALA A 60 -9.06 5.33 1.54
N LEU A 61 -9.74 6.12 2.38
CA LEU A 61 -9.22 6.51 3.68
C LEU A 61 -8.98 5.30 4.60
N ASP A 62 -9.92 4.36 4.68
CA ASP A 62 -9.77 3.14 5.47
C ASP A 62 -8.67 2.21 4.90
N ARG A 63 -8.61 2.10 3.56
CA ARG A 63 -7.57 1.35 2.86
C ARG A 63 -6.18 1.90 3.16
N MET A 64 -5.98 3.21 3.05
CA MET A 64 -4.70 3.87 3.27
C MET A 64 -4.26 3.78 4.74
N ARG A 65 -5.20 3.94 5.68
CA ARG A 65 -4.93 3.74 7.11
C ARG A 65 -4.44 2.32 7.40
N TRP A 66 -5.06 1.32 6.78
CA TRP A 66 -4.59 -0.05 6.90
C TRP A 66 -3.21 -0.23 6.26
N ALA A 67 -3.01 0.24 5.03
CA ALA A 67 -1.76 0.08 4.29
C ALA A 67 -0.57 0.66 5.07
N ARG A 68 -0.70 1.88 5.61
CA ARG A 68 0.35 2.53 6.42
C ARG A 68 0.71 1.75 7.69
N ARG A 69 -0.29 1.22 8.41
CA ARG A 69 -0.04 0.38 9.59
C ARG A 69 0.64 -0.94 9.23
N ALA A 70 0.19 -1.58 8.17
CA ALA A 70 0.75 -2.85 7.70
C ALA A 70 2.19 -2.69 7.22
N VAL A 71 2.50 -1.63 6.46
CA VAL A 71 3.87 -1.30 6.03
C VAL A 71 4.78 -1.03 7.21
N ARG A 72 4.31 -0.26 8.20
CA ARG A 72 5.07 -0.02 9.44
C ARG A 72 5.46 -1.34 10.11
N LEU A 73 4.47 -2.21 10.36
CA LEU A 73 4.70 -3.52 10.98
C LEU A 73 5.65 -4.40 10.16
N ALA A 74 5.56 -4.33 8.83
CA ALA A 74 6.35 -5.19 7.96
C ALA A 74 7.77 -4.68 7.71
N PHE A 75 8.07 -3.39 7.83
CA PHE A 75 9.35 -2.82 7.39
C PHE A 75 10.10 -1.98 8.44
N GLU A 76 9.47 -1.66 9.57
CA GLU A 76 10.11 -0.94 10.69
C GLU A 76 10.36 -1.84 11.91
N ALA A 77 10.16 -3.16 11.76
CA ALA A 77 10.54 -4.18 12.73
C ALA A 77 12.05 -4.48 12.68
#